data_AF-A0A241VD88-F1
#
_entry.id   AF-A0A241VD88-F1
#
_cell.length_a   1.000
_cell.length_b   1.000
_cell.length_c   1.000
_cell.angle_alpha   90.00
_cell.angle_beta   90.00
_cell.angle_gamma   90.00
#
_symmetry.space_group_name_H-M   'P 1'
#
loop_
_entity.id
_entity.type
_entity.pdbx_description
1 polymer ?
#
loop_
_entity_poly.entity_id
_entity_poly.type
_entity_poly.pdbx_seq_one_letter_code
_entity_poly.pdbx_strand_id
1 'polypeptide(L)'
;MQNIEEIRERIYSLLGKHLIRFQTIEMRLKTLMKINKTIISKPNNSPLVIEPSVQNQTLGGLSTKALNSLFLVNPLEEDTIITEPNNTLRLDMKISFNLCEHNHQRLNSQFQEFVTDRNFIAHHFQEKYNLSNLDESKEAVDFLLNLEKKHKPFLDQFEQYCLNAQKSLETQIDFLKSDLFKARFIFPSDEIYKEIEKLIINNKKNDGWISLTTVGVSINKKFPNANKKIKTEYGFKNLNDLLLNSGLFLLKIEPTSKGEKMLIQINYDEAIFEVIEN
;
A
#
# COMPACT_ATOMS: atom_id res chain seq x y z
N MET A 1 -2.17 -30.33 -46.83
CA MET A 1 -0.82 -30.24 -46.24
C MET A 1 -0.67 -28.82 -45.72
N GLN A 2 -0.34 -28.62 -44.44
CA GLN A 2 -0.01 -27.28 -43.94
C GLN A 2 1.21 -26.76 -44.70
N ASN A 3 1.12 -25.53 -45.19
CA ASN A 3 2.24 -24.85 -45.84
C ASN A 3 3.25 -24.43 -44.76
N ILE A 4 4.55 -24.57 -45.03
CA ILE A 4 5.60 -24.18 -44.08
C ILE A 4 5.49 -22.70 -43.67
N GLU A 5 5.04 -21.84 -44.58
CA GLU A 5 4.81 -20.42 -44.30
C GLU A 5 3.67 -20.20 -43.30
N GLU A 6 2.58 -20.97 -43.36
CA GLU A 6 1.48 -20.88 -42.37
C GLU A 6 1.97 -21.26 -40.97
N ILE A 7 2.86 -22.27 -40.87
CA ILE A 7 3.44 -22.68 -39.59
C ILE A 7 4.38 -21.59 -39.06
N ARG A 8 5.20 -20.99 -39.92
CA ARG A 8 6.10 -19.88 -39.53
C ARG A 8 5.33 -18.66 -39.03
N GLU A 9 4.26 -18.25 -39.71
CA GLU A 9 3.37 -17.17 -39.25
C GLU A 9 2.80 -17.48 -37.87
N ARG A 10 2.38 -18.73 -37.64
CA ARG A 10 1.89 -19.16 -36.32
C ARG A 10 2.98 -19.09 -35.25
N ILE A 11 4.22 -19.50 -35.56
CA ILE A 11 5.36 -19.37 -34.65
C ILE A 11 5.60 -17.90 -34.30
N TYR A 12 5.63 -17.00 -35.29
CA TYR A 12 5.84 -15.57 -35.03
C TYR A 12 4.73 -14.97 -34.16
N SER A 13 3.47 -15.34 -34.40
CA SER A 13 2.35 -14.93 -33.55
C SER A 13 2.51 -15.41 -32.10
N LEU A 14 2.86 -16.68 -31.90
CA LEU A 14 3.06 -17.26 -30.57
C LEU A 14 4.27 -16.65 -29.84
N LEU A 15 5.40 -16.45 -30.53
CA LEU A 15 6.57 -15.75 -29.99
C LEU A 15 6.20 -14.33 -29.55
N GLY A 16 5.50 -13.58 -30.41
CA GLY A 16 5.03 -12.24 -30.08
C GLY A 16 4.16 -12.20 -28.81
N LYS A 17 3.21 -13.13 -28.68
CA LYS A 17 2.38 -13.26 -27.47
C LYS A 17 3.22 -13.50 -26.22
N HIS A 18 4.19 -14.41 -26.28
CA HIS A 18 5.07 -14.70 -25.15
C HIS A 18 5.95 -13.50 -24.77
N LEU A 19 6.54 -12.82 -25.75
CA LEU A 19 7.33 -11.60 -25.51
C LEU A 19 6.51 -10.50 -24.82
N ILE A 20 5.29 -10.26 -25.29
CA ILE A 20 4.37 -9.28 -24.66
C ILE A 20 4.04 -9.69 -23.22
N ARG A 21 3.81 -10.98 -22.95
CA ARG A 21 3.54 -11.47 -21.58
C ARG A 21 4.73 -11.24 -20.65
N PHE A 22 5.94 -11.58 -21.09
CA PHE A 22 7.15 -11.32 -20.29
C PHE A 22 7.32 -9.84 -19.96
N GLN A 23 7.16 -8.96 -20.96
CA GLN A 23 7.22 -7.51 -20.77
C GLN A 23 6.11 -6.99 -19.85
N THR A 24 4.91 -7.54 -19.96
CA THR A 24 3.76 -7.15 -19.12
C THR A 24 4.02 -7.48 -17.65
N ILE A 25 4.54 -8.68 -17.35
CA ILE A 25 4.91 -9.06 -15.99
C ILE A 25 6.04 -8.18 -15.46
N GLU A 26 7.06 -7.91 -16.28
CA GLU A 26 8.16 -7.02 -15.89
C GLU A 26 7.65 -5.61 -15.54
N MET A 27 6.81 -5.02 -16.41
CA MET A 27 6.21 -3.71 -16.19
C MET A 27 5.37 -3.68 -14.92
N ARG A 28 4.51 -4.70 -14.71
CA ARG A 28 3.65 -4.77 -13.52
C ARG A 28 4.44 -4.97 -12.24
N LEU A 29 5.51 -5.78 -12.24
CA LEU A 29 6.43 -5.86 -11.11
C LEU A 29 7.05 -4.50 -10.80
N LYS A 30 7.55 -3.77 -11.80
CA LYS A 30 8.09 -2.41 -11.61
C LYS A 30 7.05 -1.50 -10.97
N THR A 31 5.80 -1.52 -11.46
CA THR A 31 4.70 -0.72 -10.91
C THR A 31 4.42 -1.10 -9.45
N LEU A 32 4.25 -2.39 -9.15
CA LEU A 32 3.99 -2.87 -7.79
C LEU A 32 5.08 -2.42 -6.82
N MET A 33 6.34 -2.49 -7.24
CA MET A 33 7.45 -2.07 -6.39
C MET A 33 7.50 -0.56 -6.18
N LYS A 34 7.15 0.25 -7.19
CA LYS A 34 7.10 1.72 -7.07
C LYS A 34 6.01 2.23 -6.13
N ILE A 35 5.04 1.37 -5.76
CA ILE A 35 4.07 1.69 -4.72
C ILE A 35 4.78 1.96 -3.39
N ASN A 36 5.84 1.18 -3.10
CA ASN A 36 6.62 1.34 -1.88
C ASN A 36 7.48 2.59 -2.00
N LYS A 37 7.08 3.70 -1.40
CA LYS A 37 7.80 4.98 -1.55
C LYS A 37 7.69 5.84 -0.31
N THR A 38 8.65 6.74 -0.18
CA THR A 38 8.72 7.70 0.92
C THR A 38 8.44 9.09 0.38
N ILE A 39 7.53 9.81 1.04
CA ILE A 39 7.24 11.21 0.77
C ILE A 39 7.74 12.02 1.96
N ILE A 40 8.63 12.98 1.71
CA ILE A 40 9.13 13.91 2.72
C ILE A 40 8.65 15.31 2.34
N SER A 41 7.92 15.94 3.26
CA SER A 41 7.43 17.30 3.11
C SER A 41 8.06 18.21 4.16
N LYS A 42 8.48 19.40 3.71
CA LYS A 42 8.95 20.50 4.56
C LYS A 42 8.06 21.72 4.33
N PRO A 43 7.80 22.53 5.36
CA PRO A 43 7.08 23.79 5.17
C PRO A 43 7.72 24.62 4.04
N ASN A 44 6.89 25.13 3.13
CA ASN A 44 7.27 25.97 1.99
C ASN A 44 8.12 25.31 0.88
N ASN A 45 8.31 24.00 0.90
CA ASN A 45 9.03 23.27 -0.16
C ASN A 45 8.09 22.32 -0.92
N SER A 46 8.45 21.99 -2.16
CA SER A 46 7.82 20.87 -2.86
C SER A 46 8.13 19.54 -2.16
N PRO A 47 7.17 18.61 -2.10
CA PRO A 47 7.43 17.28 -1.53
C PRO A 47 8.52 16.54 -2.30
N LEU A 48 9.46 15.94 -1.57
CA LEU A 48 10.44 15.01 -2.12
C LEU A 48 9.82 13.60 -2.13
N VAL A 49 9.81 12.96 -3.30
CA VAL A 49 9.35 11.57 -3.45
C VAL A 49 10.55 10.68 -3.74
N ILE A 50 10.77 9.70 -2.88
CA ILE A 50 11.84 8.70 -3.03
C ILE A 50 11.20 7.38 -3.44
N GLU A 51 11.48 6.94 -4.66
CA GLU A 51 10.99 5.68 -5.22
C GLU A 51 12.09 4.61 -5.28
N PRO A 52 11.75 3.32 -5.20
CA PRO A 52 12.69 2.23 -5.38
C PRO A 52 13.29 2.23 -6.79
N SER A 53 14.60 2.11 -6.89
CA SER A 53 15.29 2.00 -8.18
C SER A 53 14.99 0.64 -8.83
N VAL A 54 14.02 0.62 -9.75
CA VAL A 54 13.57 -0.58 -10.49
C VAL A 54 13.51 -0.40 -12.01
N GLN A 55 13.65 0.84 -12.51
CA GLN A 55 13.43 1.18 -13.92
C GLN A 55 14.34 0.38 -14.87
N ASN A 56 15.62 0.26 -14.51
CA ASN A 56 16.67 -0.36 -15.33
C ASN A 56 16.87 -1.86 -15.02
N GLN A 57 16.04 -2.44 -14.15
CA GLN A 57 16.13 -3.85 -13.82
C GLN A 57 15.35 -4.69 -14.84
N THR A 58 15.94 -5.81 -15.24
CA THR A 58 15.28 -6.83 -16.06
C THR A 58 14.46 -7.77 -15.19
N LEU A 59 13.57 -8.55 -15.79
CA LEU A 59 12.70 -9.52 -15.10
C LEU A 59 13.43 -10.41 -14.09
N GLY A 60 14.67 -10.85 -14.38
CA GLY A 60 15.45 -11.69 -13.46
C GLY A 60 15.98 -10.93 -12.23
N GLY A 61 16.36 -9.66 -12.38
CA GLY A 61 16.71 -8.83 -11.23
C GLY A 61 15.49 -8.44 -10.40
N LEU A 62 14.36 -8.21 -11.09
CA LEU A 62 13.10 -7.83 -10.46
C LEU A 62 12.46 -8.97 -9.68
N SER A 63 12.50 -10.21 -10.18
CA SER A 63 11.93 -11.35 -9.46
C SER A 63 12.60 -11.55 -8.09
N THR A 64 13.94 -11.53 -8.05
CA THR A 64 14.70 -11.62 -6.80
C THR A 64 14.37 -10.46 -5.86
N LYS A 65 14.32 -9.23 -6.38
CA LYS A 65 14.01 -8.06 -5.55
C LYS A 65 12.58 -8.13 -5.01
N ALA A 66 11.61 -8.52 -5.85
CA ALA A 66 10.22 -8.67 -5.46
C ALA A 66 10.04 -9.77 -4.39
N LEU A 67 10.74 -10.90 -4.49
CA LEU A 67 10.70 -11.97 -3.48
C LEU A 67 11.30 -11.56 -2.12
N ASN A 68 12.11 -10.49 -2.09
CA ASN A 68 12.73 -10.01 -0.86
C ASN A 68 12.02 -8.78 -0.27
N SER A 69 11.28 -8.01 -1.07
CA SER A 69 10.67 -6.75 -0.61
C SER A 69 9.15 -6.67 -0.78
N LEU A 70 8.56 -7.50 -1.64
CA LEU A 70 7.14 -7.47 -1.96
C LEU A 70 6.43 -8.75 -1.52
N PHE A 71 7.02 -9.92 -1.71
CA PHE A 71 6.46 -11.21 -1.30
C PHE A 71 7.27 -11.76 -0.12
N LEU A 72 6.79 -11.54 1.10
CA LEU A 72 7.53 -11.82 2.33
C LEU A 72 7.03 -13.12 2.98
N VAL A 73 7.92 -13.79 3.71
CA VAL A 73 7.57 -14.85 4.67
C VAL A 73 7.88 -14.32 6.05
N ASN A 74 6.92 -14.42 6.97
CA ASN A 74 7.06 -13.97 8.36
C ASN A 74 7.72 -12.57 8.45
N PRO A 75 7.04 -11.52 7.94
CA PRO A 75 7.61 -10.18 7.99
C PRO A 75 7.96 -9.86 9.44
N LEU A 76 9.24 -9.57 9.69
CA LEU A 76 9.65 -9.00 10.97
C LEU A 76 8.96 -7.64 11.10
N GLU A 77 8.38 -7.38 12.28
CA GLU A 77 7.96 -6.02 12.64
C GLU A 77 9.23 -5.16 12.66
N GLU A 78 9.37 -4.29 11.66
CA GLU A 78 10.45 -3.31 11.65
C GLU A 78 10.10 -2.20 12.66
N ASP A 79 10.42 -2.42 13.93
CA ASP A 79 10.44 -1.37 14.97
C ASP A 79 11.63 -0.43 14.74
N THR A 80 11.70 0.16 13.55
CA THR A 80 12.63 1.26 13.33
C THR A 80 11.93 2.54 13.72
N ILE A 81 12.11 2.94 14.97
CA ILE A 81 11.79 4.30 15.42
C ILE A 81 12.70 5.24 14.64
N ILE A 82 12.19 5.80 13.55
CA ILE A 82 12.91 6.79 12.75
C ILE A 82 12.86 8.10 13.53
N THR A 83 14.02 8.57 13.97
CA THR A 83 14.13 9.86 14.65
C THR A 83 13.90 10.96 13.61
N GLU A 84 12.70 11.56 13.63
CA GLU A 84 12.37 12.66 12.73
C GLU A 84 13.11 13.95 13.15
N PRO A 85 13.79 14.65 12.22
CA PRO A 85 14.24 16.01 12.50
C PRO A 85 13.03 16.93 12.69
N ASN A 86 13.16 17.89 13.61
CA ASN A 86 12.11 18.87 13.89
C ASN A 86 11.58 19.51 12.58
N ASN A 87 10.26 19.52 12.42
CA ASN A 87 9.51 20.25 11.38
C ASN A 87 9.51 19.61 9.96
N THR A 88 9.66 18.28 9.86
CA THR A 88 9.45 17.55 8.60
C THR A 88 8.34 16.52 8.74
N LEU A 89 7.40 16.47 7.79
CA LEU A 89 6.44 15.37 7.69
C LEU A 89 7.04 14.28 6.81
N ARG A 90 7.15 13.06 7.33
CA ARG A 90 7.51 11.87 6.55
C ARG A 90 6.31 10.92 6.46
N LEU A 91 6.02 10.46 5.25
CA LEU A 91 5.03 9.43 4.99
C LEU A 91 5.70 8.29 4.23
N ASP A 92 5.79 7.13 4.87
CA ASP A 92 6.25 5.90 4.24
C ASP A 92 5.04 5.06 3.83
N MET A 93 4.94 4.75 2.55
CA MET A 93 3.94 3.83 2.02
C MET A 93 4.61 2.51 1.68
N LYS A 94 4.08 1.40 2.21
CA LYS A 94 4.57 0.04 2.00
C LYS A 94 3.39 -0.87 1.70
N ILE A 95 3.49 -1.60 0.59
CA ILE A 95 2.68 -2.76 0.28
C ILE A 95 3.58 -3.99 0.24
N SER A 96 3.08 -5.07 0.84
CA SER A 96 3.72 -6.37 0.79
C SER A 96 2.65 -7.45 0.92
N PHE A 97 2.92 -8.61 0.33
CA PHE A 97 2.12 -9.80 0.44
C PHE A 97 2.81 -10.74 1.42
N ASN A 98 2.14 -11.05 2.51
CA ASN A 98 2.60 -12.05 3.46
C ASN A 98 2.18 -13.43 2.95
N LEU A 99 3.16 -14.28 2.65
CA LEU A 99 2.96 -15.62 2.12
C LEU A 99 3.45 -16.64 3.15
N CYS A 100 2.78 -17.80 3.21
CA CYS A 100 3.37 -18.94 3.89
C CYS A 100 4.59 -19.45 3.11
N GLU A 101 5.52 -20.10 3.81
CA GLU A 101 6.78 -20.63 3.26
C GLU A 101 6.55 -21.42 1.96
N HIS A 102 5.56 -22.31 1.94
CA HIS A 102 5.22 -23.12 0.77
C HIS A 102 4.83 -22.27 -0.45
N ASN A 103 4.00 -21.23 -0.25
CA ASN A 103 3.56 -20.36 -1.34
C ASN A 103 4.68 -19.45 -1.84
N HIS A 104 5.57 -19.00 -0.95
CA HIS A 104 6.75 -18.21 -1.31
C HIS A 104 7.73 -19.04 -2.16
N GLN A 105 8.06 -20.25 -1.71
CA GLN A 105 8.93 -21.16 -2.46
C GLN A 105 8.34 -21.49 -3.83
N ARG A 106 7.04 -21.78 -3.90
CA ARG A 106 6.35 -22.02 -5.17
C ARG A 106 6.45 -20.82 -6.12
N LEU A 107 6.20 -19.62 -5.60
CA LEU A 107 6.30 -18.38 -6.38
C LEU A 107 7.74 -18.13 -6.86
N ASN A 108 8.75 -18.40 -6.03
CA ASN A 108 10.15 -18.32 -6.41
C ASN A 108 10.47 -19.28 -7.57
N SER A 109 10.11 -20.56 -7.46
CA SER A 109 10.29 -21.54 -8.53
C SER A 109 9.60 -21.10 -9.83
N GLN A 110 8.36 -20.61 -9.74
CA GLN A 110 7.63 -20.10 -10.90
C GLN A 110 8.33 -18.90 -11.56
N PHE A 111 8.87 -17.96 -10.76
CA PHE A 111 9.66 -16.86 -11.30
C PHE A 111 10.94 -17.32 -11.98
N GLN A 112 11.69 -18.26 -11.36
CA GLN A 112 12.92 -18.80 -11.96
C GLN A 112 12.65 -19.48 -13.30
N GLU A 113 11.59 -20.29 -13.37
CA GLU A 113 11.16 -20.93 -14.61
C GLU A 113 10.74 -19.90 -15.65
N PHE A 114 9.93 -18.91 -15.26
CA PHE A 114 9.45 -17.87 -16.17
C PHE A 114 10.61 -17.01 -16.74
N VAL A 115 11.62 -16.70 -15.92
CA VAL A 115 12.84 -16.02 -16.36
C VAL A 115 13.68 -16.88 -17.30
N THR A 116 13.84 -18.17 -16.96
CA THR A 116 14.57 -19.14 -17.79
C THR A 116 13.93 -19.26 -19.17
N ASP A 117 12.61 -19.44 -19.20
CA ASP A 117 11.85 -19.55 -20.42
C ASP A 117 11.90 -18.27 -21.25
N ARG A 118 11.84 -17.09 -20.61
CA ARG A 118 12.05 -15.79 -21.29
C ARG A 118 13.41 -15.72 -21.97
N ASN A 119 14.47 -16.09 -21.25
CA ASN A 119 15.83 -16.06 -21.80
C ASN A 119 15.98 -17.03 -22.95
N PHE A 120 15.38 -18.23 -22.86
CA PHE A 120 15.35 -19.19 -23.94
C PHE A 120 14.64 -18.61 -25.18
N ILE A 121 13.43 -18.06 -25.01
CA ILE A 121 12.67 -17.45 -26.11
C ILE A 121 13.44 -16.29 -26.76
N ALA A 122 14.08 -15.45 -25.95
CA ALA A 122 14.76 -14.25 -26.42
C ALA A 122 16.11 -14.52 -27.09
N HIS A 123 16.84 -15.56 -26.67
CA HIS A 123 18.24 -15.75 -27.06
C HIS A 123 18.52 -17.09 -27.76
N HIS A 124 17.79 -18.16 -27.43
CA HIS A 124 18.15 -19.52 -27.85
C HIS A 124 17.11 -20.19 -28.76
N PHE A 125 15.92 -19.59 -28.92
CA PHE A 125 14.83 -20.21 -29.67
C PHE A 125 15.21 -20.47 -31.14
N GLN A 126 15.78 -19.48 -31.82
CA GLN A 126 16.17 -19.60 -33.24
C GLN A 126 17.42 -20.47 -33.44
N GLU A 127 18.26 -20.61 -32.40
CA GLU A 127 19.40 -21.53 -32.42
C GLU A 127 18.92 -22.98 -32.31
N LYS A 128 17.83 -23.22 -31.56
CA LYS A 128 17.30 -24.56 -31.32
C LYS A 128 16.43 -25.10 -32.46
N TYR A 129 15.59 -24.25 -33.08
CA TYR A 129 14.61 -24.70 -34.07
C TYR A 129 14.90 -24.10 -35.44
N ASN A 130 15.20 -24.94 -36.44
CA ASN A 130 15.31 -24.51 -37.83
C ASN A 130 13.92 -24.28 -38.44
N LEU A 131 13.52 -23.02 -38.53
CA LEU A 131 12.21 -22.63 -39.06
C LEU A 131 12.03 -22.88 -40.57
N SER A 132 13.08 -23.32 -41.27
CA SER A 132 13.01 -23.77 -42.67
C SER A 132 12.73 -25.27 -42.78
N ASN A 133 12.78 -26.00 -41.67
CA ASN A 133 12.42 -27.41 -41.58
C ASN A 133 10.98 -27.54 -41.08
N LEU A 134 10.15 -28.28 -41.82
CA LEU A 134 8.73 -28.44 -41.51
C LEU A 134 8.49 -29.14 -40.17
N ASP A 135 9.26 -30.18 -39.84
CA ASP A 135 9.04 -30.95 -38.62
C ASP A 135 9.54 -30.21 -37.39
N GLU A 136 10.72 -29.59 -37.46
CA GLU A 136 11.22 -28.71 -36.39
C GLU A 136 10.30 -27.50 -36.17
N SER A 137 9.66 -26.97 -37.22
CA SER A 137 8.68 -25.90 -37.10
C SER A 137 7.40 -26.35 -36.37
N LYS A 138 6.94 -27.59 -36.57
CA LYS A 138 5.83 -28.16 -35.78
C LYS A 138 6.22 -28.34 -34.32
N GLU A 139 7.41 -28.87 -34.06
CA GLU A 139 7.94 -29.01 -32.69
C GLU A 139 8.04 -27.65 -31.99
N ALA A 140 8.47 -26.61 -32.71
CA ALA A 140 8.53 -25.24 -32.20
C ALA A 140 7.14 -24.71 -31.82
N VAL A 141 6.11 -24.96 -32.64
CA VAL A 141 4.72 -24.61 -32.31
C VAL A 141 4.24 -25.35 -31.06
N ASP A 142 4.46 -26.66 -31.00
CA ASP A 142 4.05 -27.47 -29.84
C ASP A 142 4.74 -27.04 -28.56
N PHE A 143 6.04 -26.72 -28.63
CA PHE A 143 6.80 -26.13 -27.54
C PHE A 143 6.16 -24.82 -27.05
N LEU A 144 5.86 -23.89 -27.95
CA LEU A 144 5.28 -22.59 -27.59
C LEU A 144 3.87 -22.71 -26.99
N LEU A 145 3.06 -23.67 -27.47
CA LEU A 145 1.74 -23.95 -26.91
C LEU A 145 1.82 -24.62 -25.54
N ASN A 146 2.79 -25.52 -25.34
CA ASN A 146 3.04 -26.11 -24.04
C ASN A 146 3.58 -25.09 -23.03
N LEU A 147 4.41 -24.15 -23.50
CA LEU A 147 4.89 -23.04 -22.68
C LEU A 147 3.74 -22.16 -22.19
N GLU A 148 2.75 -21.89 -23.06
CA GLU A 148 1.55 -21.15 -22.68
C GLU A 148 0.75 -21.86 -21.59
N LYS A 149 0.55 -23.19 -21.71
CA LYS A 149 -0.10 -23.98 -20.66
C LYS A 149 0.69 -23.97 -19.36
N LYS A 150 2.02 -24.08 -19.44
CA LYS A 150 2.93 -24.06 -18.29
C LYS A 150 2.86 -22.74 -17.52
N HIS A 151 2.84 -21.61 -18.23
CA HIS A 151 2.85 -20.28 -17.59
C HIS A 151 1.49 -19.84 -17.06
N LYS A 152 0.39 -20.40 -17.58
CA LYS A 152 -0.96 -19.97 -17.21
C LYS A 152 -1.21 -19.89 -15.70
N PRO A 153 -0.88 -20.89 -14.86
CA PRO A 153 -1.12 -20.81 -13.41
C PRO A 153 -0.37 -19.66 -12.74
N PHE A 154 0.88 -19.41 -13.17
CA PHE A 154 1.69 -18.30 -12.65
C PHE A 154 1.09 -16.94 -13.07
N LEU A 155 0.69 -16.80 -14.33
CA LEU A 155 0.09 -15.56 -14.84
C LEU A 155 -1.24 -15.25 -14.14
N ASP A 156 -2.10 -16.27 -13.97
CA ASP A 156 -3.38 -16.13 -13.28
C ASP A 156 -3.17 -15.73 -11.80
N GLN A 157 -2.22 -16.37 -11.10
CA GLN A 157 -1.87 -16.01 -9.72
C GLN A 157 -1.28 -14.60 -9.63
N PHE A 158 -0.41 -14.23 -10.56
CA PHE A 158 0.22 -12.90 -10.57
C PHE A 158 -0.80 -11.78 -10.82
N GLU A 159 -1.79 -12.01 -11.68
CA GLU A 159 -2.91 -11.07 -11.87
C GLU A 159 -3.66 -10.83 -10.55
N GLN A 160 -3.90 -11.87 -9.75
CA GLN A 160 -4.55 -11.70 -8.44
C GLN A 160 -3.74 -10.81 -7.50
N TYR A 161 -2.41 -10.90 -7.49
CA TYR A 161 -1.58 -9.97 -6.71
C TYR A 161 -1.73 -8.53 -7.21
N CYS A 162 -1.78 -8.30 -8.52
CA CYS A 162 -2.00 -6.98 -9.08
C CYS A 162 -3.37 -6.40 -8.69
N LEU A 163 -4.44 -7.19 -8.81
CA LEU A 163 -5.79 -6.79 -8.45
C LEU A 163 -5.92 -6.49 -6.95
N ASN A 164 -5.35 -7.34 -6.11
CA ASN A 164 -5.35 -7.13 -4.66
C ASN A 164 -4.58 -5.86 -4.28
N ALA A 165 -3.41 -5.62 -4.89
CA ALA A 165 -2.66 -4.38 -4.68
C ALA A 165 -3.45 -3.14 -5.09
N GLN A 166 -4.15 -3.20 -6.23
CA GLN A 166 -5.00 -2.10 -6.68
C GLN A 166 -6.13 -1.83 -5.68
N LYS A 167 -6.86 -2.86 -5.26
CA LYS A 167 -7.95 -2.72 -4.28
C LYS A 167 -7.43 -2.14 -2.97
N SER A 168 -6.31 -2.65 -2.45
CA SER A 168 -5.68 -2.12 -1.22
C SER A 168 -5.27 -0.66 -1.37
N LEU A 169 -4.74 -0.24 -2.52
CA LEU A 169 -4.41 1.16 -2.78
C LEU A 169 -5.64 2.05 -2.82
N GLU A 170 -6.72 1.61 -3.46
CA GLU A 170 -7.99 2.35 -3.50
C GLU A 170 -8.52 2.55 -2.07
N THR A 171 -8.54 1.50 -1.25
CA THR A 171 -8.94 1.58 0.16
C THR A 171 -8.04 2.53 0.96
N GLN A 172 -6.72 2.49 0.77
CA GLN A 172 -5.80 3.42 1.44
C GLN A 172 -6.04 4.87 1.00
N ILE A 173 -6.25 5.12 -0.29
CA ILE A 173 -6.55 6.46 -0.81
C ILE A 173 -7.86 7.00 -0.22
N ASP A 174 -8.89 6.16 -0.12
CA ASP A 174 -10.16 6.55 0.47
C ASP A 174 -10.01 6.86 1.95
N PHE A 175 -9.21 6.08 2.68
CA PHE A 175 -8.87 6.39 4.06
C PHE A 175 -8.11 7.71 4.19
N LEU A 176 -7.08 7.97 3.39
CA LEU A 176 -6.31 9.23 3.40
C LEU A 176 -7.19 10.46 3.09
N LYS A 177 -8.25 10.28 2.30
CA LYS A 177 -9.23 11.34 2.00
C LYS A 177 -10.30 11.49 3.08
N SER A 178 -10.47 10.48 3.94
CA SER A 178 -11.52 10.45 4.95
C SER A 178 -11.34 11.53 6.00
N ASP A 179 -12.47 11.94 6.56
CA ASP A 179 -12.51 12.88 7.68
C ASP A 179 -11.85 12.32 8.94
N LEU A 180 -11.88 10.99 9.12
CA LEU A 180 -11.17 10.30 10.19
C LEU A 180 -9.66 10.47 10.08
N PHE A 181 -9.08 10.34 8.88
CA PHE A 181 -7.66 10.59 8.67
C PHE A 181 -7.28 12.03 9.02
N LYS A 182 -8.05 13.02 8.53
CA LYS A 182 -7.81 14.43 8.87
C LYS A 182 -7.90 14.67 10.37
N ALA A 183 -8.91 14.12 11.03
CA ALA A 183 -9.09 14.29 12.47
C ALA A 183 -8.01 13.60 13.29
N ARG A 184 -7.40 12.51 12.83
CA ARG A 184 -6.38 11.81 13.62
C ARG A 184 -4.95 12.27 13.32
N PHE A 185 -4.63 12.58 12.07
CA PHE A 185 -3.26 12.87 11.66
C PHE A 185 -3.00 14.36 11.38
N ILE A 186 -4.04 15.13 11.03
CA ILE A 186 -3.90 16.57 10.72
C ILE A 186 -4.31 17.43 11.93
N PHE A 187 -5.41 17.10 12.59
CA PHE A 187 -5.92 17.86 13.74
C PHE A 187 -4.92 18.01 14.90
N PRO A 188 -4.04 17.03 15.24
CA PRO A 188 -3.04 17.24 16.28
C PRO A 188 -2.09 18.42 16.04
N SER A 189 -1.89 18.81 14.79
CA SER A 189 -1.09 20.00 14.44
C SER A 189 -1.84 21.31 14.63
N ASP A 190 -3.16 21.27 14.78
CA ASP A 190 -4.04 22.44 14.86
C ASP A 190 -3.94 23.17 16.21
N GLU A 191 -4.19 24.48 16.18
CA GLU A 191 -4.21 25.32 17.38
C GLU A 191 -5.33 24.93 18.36
N ILE A 192 -6.46 24.44 17.87
CA ILE A 192 -7.58 24.00 18.70
C ILE A 192 -7.15 22.75 19.50
N TYR A 193 -6.52 21.78 18.85
CA TYR A 193 -6.00 20.58 19.52
C TYR A 193 -4.96 20.96 20.59
N LYS A 194 -3.98 21.81 20.25
CA LYS A 194 -2.95 22.29 21.18
C LYS A 194 -3.54 22.97 22.41
N GLU A 195 -4.66 23.67 22.26
CA GLU A 195 -5.36 24.25 23.41
C GLU A 195 -6.06 23.20 24.27
N ILE A 196 -6.71 22.21 23.65
CA ILE A 196 -7.33 21.08 24.37
C ILE A 196 -6.28 20.31 25.15
N GLU A 197 -5.14 20.02 24.51
CA GLU A 197 -3.99 19.36 25.12
C GLU A 197 -3.50 20.14 26.35
N LYS A 198 -3.32 21.47 26.24
CA LYS A 198 -2.97 22.31 27.39
C LYS A 198 -4.01 22.24 28.51
N LEU A 199 -5.31 22.26 28.18
CA LEU A 199 -6.37 22.17 29.20
C LEU A 199 -6.31 20.83 29.94
N ILE A 200 -6.08 19.73 29.21
CA ILE A 200 -5.93 18.38 29.77
C ILE A 200 -4.68 18.29 30.66
N ILE A 201 -3.51 18.68 30.14
CA ILE A 201 -2.23 18.60 30.86
C ILE A 201 -2.25 19.48 32.13
N ASN A 202 -2.90 20.64 32.07
CA ASN A 202 -3.00 21.54 33.22
C ASN A 202 -4.02 21.07 34.26
N ASN A 203 -4.89 20.10 33.94
CA ASN A 203 -5.86 19.54 34.88
C ASN A 203 -5.27 18.45 35.79
N LYS A 204 -4.15 18.77 36.45
CA LYS A 204 -3.39 17.84 37.31
C LYS A 204 -4.18 17.31 38.51
N LYS A 205 -5.26 17.99 38.91
CA LYS A 205 -6.09 17.58 40.06
C LYS A 205 -6.95 16.34 39.78
N ASN A 206 -7.15 15.98 38.52
CA ASN A 206 -7.97 14.84 38.11
C ASN A 206 -7.21 13.92 37.14
N ASP A 207 -5.90 13.82 37.31
CA ASP A 207 -4.99 13.03 36.46
C ASP A 207 -5.16 13.32 34.95
N GLY A 208 -5.46 14.57 34.59
CA GLY A 208 -5.69 14.99 33.20
C GLY A 208 -7.10 14.70 32.66
N TRP A 209 -7.97 14.01 33.40
CA TRP A 209 -9.36 13.82 32.99
C TRP A 209 -10.16 15.11 33.10
N ILE A 210 -10.65 15.62 31.97
CA ILE A 210 -11.45 16.84 31.92
C ILE A 210 -12.82 16.60 31.29
N SER A 211 -13.81 17.29 31.84
CA SER A 211 -15.16 17.42 31.30
C SER A 211 -15.19 17.83 29.83
N LEU A 212 -15.86 17.05 28.97
CA LEU A 212 -16.08 17.42 27.57
C LEU A 212 -16.78 18.78 27.45
N THR A 213 -17.77 19.05 28.32
CA THR A 213 -18.47 20.33 28.38
C THR A 213 -17.53 21.49 28.72
N THR A 214 -16.59 21.29 29.65
CA THR A 214 -15.64 22.32 30.06
C THR A 214 -14.64 22.65 28.96
N VAL A 215 -14.19 21.62 28.23
CA VAL A 215 -13.39 21.79 27.01
C VAL A 215 -14.18 22.57 25.97
N GLY A 216 -15.41 22.17 25.68
CA GLY A 216 -16.27 22.85 24.72
C GLY A 216 -16.47 24.34 25.03
N VAL A 217 -16.76 24.69 26.28
CA VAL A 217 -16.91 26.10 26.70
C VAL A 217 -15.60 26.88 26.55
N SER A 218 -14.48 26.31 27.01
CA SER A 218 -13.17 26.97 26.94
C SER A 218 -12.71 27.21 25.51
N ILE A 219 -12.88 26.20 24.65
CA ILE A 219 -12.52 26.28 23.23
C ILE A 219 -13.42 27.26 22.49
N ASN A 220 -14.75 27.23 22.68
CA ASN A 220 -15.63 28.20 22.02
C ASN A 220 -15.39 29.65 22.48
N LYS A 221 -14.95 29.86 23.72
CA LYS A 221 -14.56 31.19 24.20
C LYS A 221 -13.31 31.72 23.50
N LYS A 222 -12.31 30.88 23.27
CA LYS A 222 -11.03 31.26 22.64
C LYS A 222 -11.09 31.26 21.11
N PHE A 223 -11.86 30.34 20.55
CA PHE A 223 -12.05 30.12 19.12
C PHE A 223 -13.54 30.10 18.79
N PRO A 224 -14.22 31.27 18.69
CA PRO A 224 -15.67 31.34 18.46
C PRO A 224 -16.16 30.63 17.19
N ASN A 225 -15.27 30.50 16.19
CA ASN A 225 -15.55 29.82 14.92
C ASN A 225 -15.12 28.35 14.89
N ALA A 226 -14.72 27.76 16.03
CA ALA A 226 -14.22 26.38 16.11
C ALA A 226 -15.16 25.38 15.42
N ASN A 227 -16.45 25.38 15.75
CA ASN A 227 -17.39 24.43 15.14
C ASN A 227 -17.52 24.58 13.62
N LYS A 228 -17.41 25.81 13.10
CA LYS A 228 -17.42 26.04 11.65
C LYS A 228 -16.18 25.43 11.01
N LYS A 229 -15.00 25.70 11.58
CA LYS A 229 -13.72 25.14 11.14
C LYS A 229 -13.73 23.61 11.19
N ILE A 230 -14.21 23.04 12.30
CA ILE A 230 -14.30 21.59 12.52
C ILE A 230 -15.13 20.92 11.43
N LYS A 231 -16.28 21.51 11.09
CA LYS A 231 -17.14 21.02 10.03
C LYS A 231 -16.51 21.13 8.63
N THR A 232 -15.83 22.23 8.33
CA THR A 232 -15.28 22.46 6.99
C THR A 232 -13.97 21.72 6.73
N GLU A 233 -13.09 21.65 7.72
CA GLU A 233 -11.73 21.11 7.55
C GLU A 233 -11.64 19.63 7.92
N TYR A 234 -12.44 19.18 8.89
CA TYR A 234 -12.36 17.82 9.41
C TYR A 234 -13.67 17.05 9.22
N GLY A 235 -14.76 17.66 8.72
CA GLY A 235 -16.01 16.98 8.38
C GLY A 235 -16.92 16.58 9.55
N PHE A 236 -16.53 16.86 10.79
CA PHE A 236 -17.34 16.57 11.98
C PHE A 236 -18.38 17.66 12.25
N LYS A 237 -19.54 17.29 12.80
CA LYS A 237 -20.66 18.23 12.99
C LYS A 237 -20.30 19.41 13.89
N ASN A 238 -19.49 19.17 14.91
CA ASN A 238 -19.02 20.14 15.89
C ASN A 238 -17.82 19.58 16.66
N LEU A 239 -17.25 20.37 17.57
CA LEU A 239 -16.10 19.96 18.38
C LEU A 239 -16.36 18.67 19.18
N ASN A 240 -17.51 18.53 19.82
CA ASN A 240 -17.80 17.33 20.62
C ASN A 240 -17.85 16.08 19.73
N ASP A 241 -18.47 16.18 18.55
CA ASP A 241 -18.52 15.11 17.56
C ASP A 241 -17.11 14.66 17.14
N LEU A 242 -16.17 15.61 16.94
CA LEU A 242 -14.78 15.28 16.65
C LEU A 242 -14.07 14.61 17.83
N LEU A 243 -14.23 15.14 19.05
CA LEU A 243 -13.54 14.62 20.24
C LEU A 243 -13.97 13.19 20.57
N LEU A 244 -15.25 12.87 20.34
CA LEU A 244 -15.79 11.54 20.61
C LEU A 244 -15.40 10.51 19.55
N ASN A 245 -15.25 10.92 18.28
CA ASN A 245 -15.10 9.99 17.15
C ASN A 245 -13.70 9.96 16.52
N SER A 246 -12.79 10.87 16.88
CA SER A 246 -11.42 10.90 16.33
C SER A 246 -10.51 9.78 16.85
N GLY A 247 -10.84 9.21 18.01
CA GLY A 247 -10.01 8.23 18.72
C GLY A 247 -8.68 8.78 19.26
N LEU A 248 -8.50 10.11 19.24
CA LEU A 248 -7.39 10.84 19.87
C LEU A 248 -7.54 10.97 21.39
N PHE A 249 -8.72 10.65 21.93
CA PHE A 249 -9.05 10.83 23.33
C PHE A 249 -9.58 9.55 23.94
N LEU A 250 -9.14 9.25 25.16
CA LEU A 250 -9.78 8.26 26.02
C LEU A 250 -11.08 8.86 26.56
N LEU A 251 -12.14 8.05 26.60
CA LEU A 251 -13.46 8.48 27.04
C LEU A 251 -13.86 7.76 28.33
N LYS A 252 -14.39 8.51 29.30
CA LYS A 252 -14.89 7.97 30.56
C LYS A 252 -16.21 8.61 30.93
N ILE A 253 -17.20 7.81 31.32
CA ILE A 253 -18.46 8.31 31.89
C ILE A 253 -18.31 8.41 33.40
N GLU A 254 -18.67 9.56 33.96
CA GLU A 254 -18.74 9.80 35.40
C GLU A 254 -20.20 10.06 35.81
N PRO A 255 -20.79 9.26 36.72
CA PRO A 255 -22.12 9.52 37.23
C PRO A 255 -22.10 10.74 38.16
N THR A 256 -23.14 11.56 38.06
CA THR A 256 -23.34 12.78 38.84
C THR A 256 -24.73 12.81 39.45
N SER A 257 -24.98 13.69 40.42
CA SER A 257 -26.29 13.87 41.03
C SER A 257 -27.40 14.33 40.06
N LYS A 258 -27.04 14.76 38.84
CA LYS A 258 -27.96 15.26 37.81
C LYS A 258 -27.93 14.45 36.51
N GLY A 259 -27.32 13.26 36.51
CA GLY A 259 -27.16 12.42 35.32
C GLY A 259 -25.70 12.03 35.11
N GLU A 260 -25.26 11.89 33.87
CA GLU A 260 -23.92 11.43 33.54
C GLU A 260 -23.09 12.54 32.87
N LYS A 261 -21.78 12.47 33.04
CA LYS A 261 -20.82 13.43 32.47
C LYS A 261 -19.73 12.69 31.73
N MET A 262 -19.48 13.10 30.49
CA MET A 262 -18.36 12.60 29.69
C MET A 262 -17.07 13.33 30.07
N LEU A 263 -16.05 12.55 30.42
CA LEU A 263 -14.68 13.00 30.62
C LEU A 263 -13.80 12.51 29.47
N ILE A 264 -12.81 13.31 29.12
CA ILE A 264 -11.81 13.00 28.11
C ILE A 264 -10.39 13.16 28.67
N GLN A 265 -9.47 12.37 28.15
CA GLN A 265 -8.02 12.46 28.38
C GLN A 265 -7.30 12.20 27.04
N ILE A 266 -6.06 12.65 26.87
CA ILE A 266 -5.28 12.34 25.66
C ILE A 266 -5.03 10.83 25.61
N ASN A 267 -5.25 10.25 24.43
CA ASN A 267 -4.84 8.88 24.16
C ASN A 267 -3.40 8.86 23.64
N TYR A 268 -2.48 8.30 24.42
CA TYR A 268 -1.07 8.16 24.05
C TYR A 268 -0.73 6.80 23.43
N ASP A 269 -1.69 5.87 23.38
CA ASP A 269 -1.43 4.52 22.86
C ASP A 269 -1.29 4.51 21.34
N GLU A 270 -0.48 3.57 20.84
CA GLU A 270 -0.37 3.30 19.41
C GLU A 270 -1.72 2.86 18.84
N ALA A 271 -2.14 3.55 17.79
CA ALA A 271 -3.41 3.30 17.14
C ALA A 271 -3.26 2.17 16.12
N ILE A 272 -3.55 0.92 16.52
CA ILE A 272 -3.64 -0.18 15.56
C ILE A 272 -5.01 -0.11 14.89
N PHE A 273 -5.02 0.05 13.56
CA PHE A 273 -6.23 0.03 12.75
C PHE A 273 -6.27 -1.23 11.89
N GLU A 274 -7.09 -2.17 12.31
CA GLU A 274 -7.50 -3.26 11.45
C GLU A 274 -8.76 -2.83 10.70
N VAL A 275 -8.65 -2.67 9.38
CA VAL A 275 -9.83 -2.62 8.53
C VAL A 275 -10.35 -4.05 8.42
N ILE A 276 -11.35 -4.39 9.24
CA ILE A 276 -12.07 -5.64 9.11
C ILE A 276 -13.00 -5.50 7.90
N GLU A 277 -12.64 -6.12 6.77
CA GLU A 277 -13.59 -6.33 5.68
C GLU A 277 -14.66 -7.32 6.17
N ASN A 278 -15.93 -6.88 6.21
CA ASN A 278 -17.09 -7.76 6.39
C ASN A 278 -17.39 -8.55 5.11
#